data_AF-A0A3D0R0U8-F1
#
_entry.id   AF-A0A3D0R0U8-F1
#
_cell.length_a   1.000
_cell.length_b   1.000
_cell.length_c   1.000
_cell.angle_alpha   90.00
_cell.angle_beta   90.00
_cell.angle_gamma   90.00
#
_symmetry.space_group_name_H-M   'P 1'
#
loop_
_entity.id
_entity.type
_entity.pdbx_description
1 polymer ?
#
loop_
_entity_poly.entity_id
_entity_poly.type
_entity_poly.pdbx_seq_one_letter_code
_entity_poly.pdbx_strand_id
1 'polypeptide(L)' 'MHHMHAERQTDGKSASVRWHVLDAPGGHTALCGSSLTPDPGGSLPSSEHYCPGCIRALDKHLIQQKAVG' A
#
# COMPACT_ATOMS: atom_id res chain seq x y z
N MET A 1 -8.99 10.76 -4.30
CA MET A 1 -8.45 9.40 -4.54
C MET A 1 -7.11 9.31 -3.82
N HIS A 2 -6.85 8.25 -3.06
CA HIS A 2 -5.55 8.05 -2.41
C HIS A 2 -4.58 7.37 -3.39
N HIS A 3 -3.32 7.80 -3.39
CA HIS A 3 -2.28 7.17 -4.19
C HIS A 3 -1.90 5.83 -3.55
N MET A 4 -1.71 4.80 -4.38
CA MET A 4 -1.37 3.45 -3.92
C MET A 4 -0.16 2.91 -4.67
N HIS A 5 0.58 2.02 -4.02
CA HIS A 5 1.74 1.33 -4.58
C HIS A 5 1.60 -0.17 -4.35
N ALA A 6 1.83 -0.94 -5.41
CA ALA A 6 1.86 -2.40 -5.35
C ALA A 6 3.26 -2.86 -4.93
N GLU A 7 3.33 -3.60 -3.83
CA GLU A 7 4.51 -4.36 -3.44
C GLU A 7 4.31 -5.83 -3.81
N ARG A 8 5.15 -6.35 -4.69
CA ARG A 8 5.12 -7.76 -5.06
C ARG A 8 5.85 -8.59 -4.01
N GLN A 9 5.17 -9.63 -3.54
CA GLN A 9 5.73 -10.62 -2.64
C GLN A 9 5.81 -11.95 -3.40
N THR A 10 6.97 -12.58 -3.42
CA THR A 10 7.14 -13.94 -3.95
C THR A 10 7.71 -14.82 -2.84
N ASP A 11 7.10 -15.97 -2.63
CA ASP A 11 7.63 -17.02 -1.75
C ASP A 11 8.41 -18.09 -2.54
N GLY A 12 8.70 -17.82 -3.83
CA GLY A 12 9.33 -18.75 -4.76
C GLY A 12 8.37 -19.75 -5.41
N LYS A 13 7.12 -19.86 -4.96
CA LYS A 13 6.09 -20.75 -5.53
C LYS A 13 4.87 -19.98 -6.03
N SER A 14 4.58 -18.84 -5.43
CA SER A 14 3.40 -18.01 -5.70
C SER A 14 3.77 -16.54 -5.59
N ALA A 15 3.25 -15.76 -6.50
CA ALA A 15 3.38 -14.32 -6.49
C ALA A 15 2.10 -13.71 -5.90
N SER A 16 2.21 -12.86 -4.89
CA SER A 16 1.10 -12.06 -4.39
C SER A 16 1.44 -10.59 -4.48
N VAL A 17 0.42 -9.74 -4.52
CA VAL A 17 0.58 -8.29 -4.45
C VAL A 17 -0.01 -7.78 -3.14
N ARG A 18 0.78 -6.97 -2.45
CA ARG A 18 0.32 -6.18 -1.31
C ARG A 18 0.18 -4.72 -1.74
N TRP A 19 -1.04 -4.22 -1.70
CA TRP A 19 -1.33 -2.82 -1.99
C TRP A 19 -1.11 -1.96 -0.74
N HIS A 20 -0.25 -0.96 -0.87
CA HIS A 20 0.03 0.04 0.17
C HIS A 20 -0.56 1.39 -0.23
N VAL A 21 -1.10 2.11 0.74
CA VAL A 21 -1.53 3.51 0.55
C VAL A 21 -0.31 4.39 0.75
N LEU A 22 -0.06 5.34 -0.14
CA LEU A 22 1.06 6.28 -0.03
C LEU A 22 0.70 7.46 0.87
N ASP A 23 1.67 7.90 1.65
CA ASP A 23 1.56 9.12 2.48
C ASP A 23 1.47 10.39 1.62
N ALA A 24 2.21 10.41 0.51
CA ALA A 24 2.20 11.51 -0.45
C ALA A 24 2.18 11.00 -1.92
N PRO A 25 1.63 11.77 -2.86
CA PRO A 25 1.71 11.45 -4.29
C PRO A 25 3.15 11.27 -4.75
N GLY A 26 3.46 10.15 -5.41
CA GLY A 26 4.81 9.86 -5.90
C GLY A 26 5.84 9.54 -4.81
N GLY A 27 5.42 9.44 -3.54
CA GLY A 27 6.29 9.05 -2.44
C GLY A 27 6.64 7.56 -2.47
N HIS A 28 7.78 7.22 -1.87
CA HIS A 28 8.21 5.84 -1.62
C HIS A 28 7.86 5.37 -0.20
N THR A 29 7.06 6.14 0.54
CA THR A 29 6.68 5.85 1.92
C THR A 29 5.18 5.54 1.97
N ALA A 30 4.89 4.33 2.44
CA ALA A 30 3.52 3.92 2.75
C ALA A 30 3.01 4.66 3.98
N LEU A 31 1.69 4.81 4.08
CA LEU A 31 1.00 5.42 5.20
C LEU A 31 1.24 4.67 6.52
N CYS A 32 1.60 3.39 6.46
CA CYS A 32 2.02 2.60 7.62
C CYS A 32 3.48 2.84 8.05
N GLY A 33 4.22 3.72 7.37
CA GLY A 33 5.63 4.03 7.60
C GLY A 33 6.62 3.11 6.89
N SER A 34 6.15 2.12 6.13
CA SER A 34 7.02 1.23 5.36
C SER A 34 7.62 1.95 4.16
N SER A 35 8.93 1.83 3.96
CA SER A 35 9.59 2.24 2.71
C SER A 35 9.35 1.20 1.63
N LEU A 36 8.83 1.63 0.49
CA LEU A 36 8.47 0.80 -0.63
C LEU A 36 9.55 0.90 -1.71
N THR A 37 10.04 -0.25 -2.15
CA THR A 37 10.91 -0.33 -3.31
C THR A 37 10.09 -0.36 -4.60
N PRO A 38 10.62 0.19 -5.70
CA PRO A 38 10.03 0.02 -7.03
C PRO A 38 9.88 -1.47 -7.37
N ASP A 39 8.73 -1.85 -7.93
CA ASP A 39 8.51 -3.23 -8.37
C ASP A 39 9.49 -3.58 -9.50
N PRO A 40 10.28 -4.66 -9.39
CA PRO A 40 11.23 -5.05 -10.44
C PRO A 40 10.57 -5.65 -11.70
N GLY A 41 9.23 -5.73 -11.77
CA GLY A 41 8.51 -6.43 -12.81
C GLY A 41 8.51 -7.95 -12.60
N GLY A 42 7.48 -8.64 -13.10
CA GLY A 42 7.39 -10.11 -12.99
C GLY A 42 6.01 -10.69 -13.30
N SER A 43 5.89 -12.02 -13.17
CA SER A 43 4.68 -12.83 -13.47
C SER A 43 3.40 -12.29 -12.86
N LEU A 44 2.22 -12.50 -13.44
CA LEU A 44 0.96 -12.05 -12.83
C LEU A 44 0.77 -12.62 -11.40
N PRO A 45 0.31 -11.83 -10.43
CA PRO A 45 0.08 -12.32 -9.08
C PRO A 45 -1.10 -13.31 -9.03
N SER A 46 -0.98 -14.33 -8.19
CA SER A 46 -2.04 -15.28 -7.88
C SER A 46 -3.03 -14.77 -6.82
N SER A 47 -2.66 -13.74 -6.06
CA SER A 47 -3.55 -13.09 -5.08
C SER A 47 -3.17 -11.63 -4.82
N GLU A 48 -4.14 -10.85 -4.37
CA GLU A 48 -3.98 -9.43 -4.06
C GLU A 48 -4.64 -9.10 -2.72
N HIS A 49 -3.93 -8.36 -1.86
CA HIS A 49 -4.42 -7.94 -0.55
C HIS A 49 -3.97 -6.52 -0.20
N TYR A 50 -4.72 -5.82 0.62
CA TYR A 50 -4.33 -4.50 1.13
C TYR A 50 -3.47 -4.62 2.40
N CYS A 51 -2.50 -3.73 2.55
CA CYS A 51 -1.68 -3.65 3.76
C CYS A 51 -2.57 -3.24 4.96
N PRO A 52 -2.70 -4.10 5.99
CA PRO A 52 -3.59 -3.82 7.12
C PRO A 52 -3.17 -2.58 7.91
N GLY A 53 -1.86 -2.30 7.97
CA GLY A 53 -1.34 -1.07 8.57
C GLY A 53 -1.77 0.19 7.81
N CYS A 54 -1.73 0.14 6.48
CA CYS A 54 -2.18 1.26 5.63
C CYS A 54 -3.69 1.51 5.79
N ILE A 55 -4.52 0.46 5.80
CA ILE A 55 -5.97 0.61 5.96
C ILE A 55 -6.31 1.24 7.32
N ARG A 56 -5.68 0.77 8.41
CA ARG A 56 -5.90 1.36 9.75
C ARG A 56 -5.44 2.82 9.84
N ALA A 57 -4.32 3.17 9.19
CA ALA A 57 -3.83 4.55 9.15
C ALA A 57 -4.74 5.44 8.29
N LEU A 58 -5.27 4.90 7.19
CA LEU A 58 -6.20 5.60 6.31
C LEU A 58 -7.52 5.90 7.03
N ASP A 59 -8.09 4.94 7.75
CA ASP A 59 -9.30 5.16 8.55
C ASP A 59 -9.13 6.31 9.54
N LYS A 60 -7.98 6.36 10.24
CA LYS A 60 -7.65 7.48 11.14
C LYS A 60 -7.57 8.80 10.41
N HIS A 61 -6.89 8.85 9.27
CA HIS A 61 -6.76 10.06 8.46
C HIS A 61 -8.12 10.57 7.97
N LEU A 62 -9.00 9.67 7.50
CA LEU A 62 -10.34 10.04 7.05
C LEU A 62 -11.23 10.56 8.18
N ILE A 63 -11.13 9.96 9.38
CA ILE A 63 -11.83 10.45 10.57
C ILE A 63 -11.35 11.85 10.96
N GLN A 64 -10.03 12.08 10.96
CA GLN A 64 -9.46 13.38 11.30
C GLN A 64 -9.85 14.47 10.30
N GLN A 65 -9.90 14.18 9.00
CA GLN A 65 -10.36 15.15 7.99
C GLN A 65 -11.83 15.52 8.15
N LYS A 66 -12.68 14.60 8.64
CA LYS A 66 -14.09 14.89 8.95
C LYS A 66 -14.30 15.71 10.22
N ALA A 67 -13.38 15.63 11.17
CA ALA A 67 -13.49 16.37 12.44
C ALA A 67 -13.12 17.86 12.33
N VAL A 68 -12.53 18.27 11.21
CA VAL A 68 -12.09 19.65 10.93
C VAL A 68 -13.05 20.37 9.96
N GLY A 69 -14.13 19.71 9.53
CA GLY A 69 -15.14 20.24 8.60
C GLY A 69 -16.42 20.69 9.27
#